data_AF-A0A847JNX0-F1
#
_entry.id   AF-A0A847JNX0-F1
#
_cell.length_a   1.000
_cell.length_b   1.000
_cell.length_c   1.000
_cell.angle_alpha   90.00
_cell.angle_beta   90.00
_cell.angle_gamma   90.00
#
_symmetry.space_group_name_H-M   'P 1'
#
loop_
_entity.id
_entity.type
_entity.pdbx_description
1 polymer ?
#
loop_
_entity_poly.entity_id
_entity_poly.type
_entity_poly.pdbx_seq_one_letter_code
_entity_poly.pdbx_strand_id
1 'polypeptide(L)' 'MCRFYTPGAHWDCRETIEELVQDKEKRNHCEFFMVSEKYLEKGETADSKQDDDAKRRFNALFGE' A
#
# COMPACT_ATOMS: atom_id res chain seq x y z
N MET A 1 -4.53 -6.11 0.95
CA MET A 1 -5.57 -6.76 0.12
C MET A 1 -6.12 -5.69 -0.81
N CYS A 2 -6.35 -5.98 -2.09
CA CYS A 2 -6.98 -5.00 -2.98
C CYS A 2 -8.44 -4.78 -2.53
N ARG A 3 -8.84 -3.55 -2.20
CA ARG A 3 -10.22 -3.26 -1.73
C ARG A 3 -11.28 -3.46 -2.82
N PHE A 4 -10.85 -3.46 -4.08
CA PHE A 4 -11.70 -3.62 -5.24
C PHE A 4 -11.91 -5.09 -5.60
N TYR A 5 -11.13 -6.00 -5.02
CA TYR A 5 -11.27 -7.43 -5.28
C TYR A 5 -12.60 -7.94 -4.73
N THR A 6 -13.39 -8.58 -5.58
CA THR A 6 -14.70 -9.14 -5.24
C THR A 6 -14.92 -10.42 -6.06
N PRO A 7 -14.63 -11.60 -5.48
CA PRO A 7 -14.78 -12.87 -6.17
C PRO A 7 -16.17 -13.06 -6.78
N GLY A 8 -16.23 -13.51 -8.03
CA GLY A 8 -17.47 -13.78 -8.76
C GLY A 8 -18.08 -12.55 -9.46
N ALA A 9 -17.50 -11.36 -9.28
CA ALA A 9 -17.85 -10.18 -10.08
C ALA A 9 -17.16 -10.23 -11.46
N HIS A 10 -17.51 -9.29 -12.35
CA HIS A 10 -16.82 -9.14 -13.63
C HIS A 10 -15.32 -8.91 -13.40
N TRP A 11 -14.50 -9.83 -13.89
CA TRP A 11 -13.05 -9.94 -13.63
C TRP A 11 -12.64 -9.96 -12.15
N ASP A 12 -13.55 -10.33 -11.27
CA ASP A 12 -13.40 -10.30 -9.82
C ASP A 12 -13.11 -8.90 -9.26
N CYS A 13 -13.63 -7.85 -9.91
CA CYS A 13 -13.56 -6.47 -9.45
C CYS A 13 -14.95 -5.92 -9.12
N ARG A 14 -15.02 -5.14 -8.03
CA ARG A 14 -16.23 -4.44 -7.58
C ARG A 14 -16.69 -3.37 -8.58
N GLU A 15 -15.75 -2.81 -9.31
CA GLU A 15 -15.96 -1.80 -10.34
C GLU A 15 -15.98 -2.45 -11.72
N THR A 16 -16.75 -1.86 -12.64
CA THR A 16 -16.69 -2.23 -14.06
C THR A 16 -15.46 -1.60 -14.67
N ILE A 17 -14.45 -2.42 -14.93
CA ILE A 17 -13.22 -2.04 -15.61
C ILE A 17 -13.24 -2.55 -17.06
N GLU A 18 -12.33 -2.06 -17.91
CA GLU A 18 -12.21 -2.42 -19.34
C GLU A 18 -11.16 -3.49 -19.66
N GLU A 19 -10.21 -3.75 -18.75
CA GLU A 19 -9.24 -4.84 -18.87
C GLU A 19 -9.11 -5.71 -17.62
N LEU A 20 -8.82 -7.00 -17.81
CA LEU A 20 -8.62 -7.97 -16.73
C LEU A 20 -7.29 -7.70 -15.97
N VAL A 21 -7.39 -7.57 -14.65
CA VAL A 21 -6.23 -7.52 -13.76
C VAL A 21 -5.70 -8.94 -13.50
N GLN A 22 -4.60 -9.33 -14.17
CA GLN A 22 -4.02 -10.68 -14.12
C GLN A 22 -3.59 -11.09 -12.70
N ASP A 23 -2.82 -10.23 -12.03
CA ASP A 23 -2.24 -10.51 -10.72
C ASP A 23 -3.02 -9.84 -9.57
N LYS A 24 -4.36 -9.85 -9.64
CA LYS A 24 -5.25 -9.22 -8.64
C LYS A 24 -5.10 -9.75 -7.21
N GLU A 25 -4.59 -10.97 -7.06
CA GLU A 25 -4.27 -11.59 -5.77
C GLU A 25 -2.92 -11.10 -5.19
N LYS A 26 -2.05 -10.52 -6.03
CA LYS A 26 -0.76 -9.97 -5.60
C LYS A 26 -0.96 -8.55 -5.05
N ARG A 27 -0.12 -8.19 -4.09
CA ARG A 27 -0.12 -6.84 -3.51
C ARG A 27 0.34 -5.81 -4.56
N ASN A 28 -0.30 -4.65 -4.59
CA ASN A 28 0.09 -3.46 -5.37
C ASN A 28 0.09 -3.64 -6.90
N HIS A 29 -0.72 -4.56 -7.45
CA HIS A 29 -0.80 -4.73 -8.90
C HIS A 29 -1.85 -3.82 -9.57
N CYS A 30 -2.81 -3.29 -8.80
CA CYS A 30 -3.69 -2.25 -9.29
C CYS A 30 -2.89 -0.95 -9.50
N GLU A 31 -3.18 -0.23 -10.58
CA GLU A 31 -2.56 1.06 -10.91
C GLU A 31 -2.70 2.07 -9.75
N PHE A 32 -3.81 1.97 -8.99
CA PHE A 32 -4.00 2.76 -7.79
C PHE A 32 -3.28 2.14 -6.59
N PHE A 33 -2.17 2.76 -6.18
CA PHE A 33 -1.51 2.45 -4.93
C PHE A 33 -2.41 2.84 -3.74
N MET A 34 -2.58 1.92 -2.79
CA MET A 34 -3.24 2.22 -1.52
C MET A 34 -2.39 1.75 -0.35
N VAL A 35 -2.25 2.63 0.63
CA VAL A 35 -1.64 2.30 1.91
C VAL A 35 -2.55 1.30 2.64
N SER A 36 -1.96 0.24 3.19
CA SER A 36 -2.71 -0.74 3.98
C SER A 36 -3.34 -0.09 5.21
N GLU A 37 -4.60 -0.44 5.54
CA GLU A 37 -5.35 0.16 6.66
C GLU A 37 -4.60 0.10 8.01
N LYS A 38 -3.87 -0.99 8.27
CA LYS A 38 -2.96 -1.12 9.43
C LYS A 38 -1.93 0.01 9.60
N TYR A 39 -1.60 0.73 8.53
CA TYR A 39 -0.70 1.90 8.57
C TYR A 39 -1.47 3.22 8.66
N LEU A 40 -2.76 3.24 8.32
CA LEU A 40 -3.63 4.41 8.44
C LEU A 40 -4.14 4.57 9.89
N GLU A 41 -4.41 3.48 10.59
CA GLU A 41 -4.80 3.49 12.01
C GLU A 41 -3.69 4.02 12.93
N LYS A 42 -2.44 3.97 12.49
CA LYS A 42 -1.27 4.51 13.21
C LYS A 42 -0.98 5.97 12.87
N GLY A 43 -1.99 6.69 12.38
CA GLY A 43 -1.92 8.09 11.96
C GLY A 43 -2.05 9.11 13.09
N GLU A 44 -1.96 8.71 14.36
CA GLU A 44 -1.87 9.63 15.50
C GLU A 44 -0.42 9.68 16.01
N THR A 45 0.30 10.72 15.57
CA THR A 45 1.56 11.22 16.12
C THR A 45 2.61 10.17 16.49
N ALA A 46 3.40 9.74 15.50
CA ALA A 46 4.69 9.13 15.79
C ALA A 46 5.59 10.21 16.43
N ASP A 47 5.75 10.10 17.74
CA ASP A 47 6.72 10.75 18.62
C ASP A 47 7.99 11.19 17.87
N SER A 48 8.35 12.47 18.01
CA SER A 48 9.54 13.15 17.44
C SER A 48 10.85 12.37 17.51
N LYS A 49 10.96 11.36 18.40
CA LYS A 49 12.11 10.46 18.50
C LYS A 49 12.27 9.48 17.32
N GLN A 50 11.20 9.15 16.58
CA GLN A 50 11.31 8.23 15.44
C GLN A 50 11.91 8.87 14.19
N ASP A 51 11.78 10.18 14.04
CA ASP A 51 12.27 10.91 12.87
C ASP A 51 13.82 10.89 12.81
N ASP A 52 14.48 11.08 13.96
CA ASP A 52 15.94 11.04 14.05
C ASP A 52 16.54 9.64 13.83
N ASP A 53 15.89 8.57 14.32
CA ASP A 53 16.40 7.21 14.08
C ASP A 53 16.20 6.77 12.62
N ALA A 54 15.09 7.16 11.99
CA ALA A 54 14.85 6.90 10.58
C ALA A 54 15.89 7.60 9.69
N LYS A 55 16.16 8.89 9.94
CA LYS A 55 17.21 9.65 9.24
C LYS A 55 18.60 9.06 9.43
N ARG A 56 18.96 8.69 10.66
CA ARG A 56 20.27 8.07 10.95
C ARG A 56 20.46 6.76 10.19
N ARG A 57 19.44 5.90 10.14
CA ARG A 57 19.50 4.63 9.40
C ARG A 57 19.61 4.85 7.89
N PHE A 58 18.87 5.83 7.36
CA PHE A 58 18.96 6.19 5.95
C PHE A 58 20.39 6.64 5.59
N ASN A 59 20.98 7.55 6.37
CA ASN A 59 22.34 8.03 6.14
C ASN A 59 23.40 6.92 6.29
N ALA A 60 23.19 5.95 7.18
CA ALA A 60 24.09 4.80 7.30
C ALA A 60 24.05 3.87 6.09
N LEU A 61 22.91 3.79 5.39
CA LEU A 61 22.73 2.96 4.19
C LEU A 61 23.24 3.65 2.93
N PHE A 62 23.02 4.96 2.83
CA PHE A 62 23.23 5.69 1.58
C PHE A 62 24.35 6.71 1.61
N GLY A 63 24.74 7.19 2.80
CA GLY A 63 25.72 8.26 2.97
C GLY A 63 25.27 9.57 2.31
N GLU A 64 25.40 10.68 3.04
CA GLU A 64 25.60 11.98 2.39
C GLU A 64 27.09 12.27 2.28
#